data_AF-A0A7C3L3W7-F1
#
_entry.id   AF-A0A7C3L3W7-F1
#
_cell.length_a   1.000
_cell.length_b   1.000
_cell.length_c   1.000
_cell.angle_alpha   90.00
_cell.angle_beta   90.00
_cell.angle_gamma   90.00
#
_symmetry.space_group_name_H-M   'P 1'
#
loop_
_entity.id
_entity.type
_entity.pdbx_description
1 polymer ?
#
loop_
_entity_poly.entity_id
_entity_poly.type
_entity_poly.pdbx_seq_one_letter_code
_entity_poly.pdbx_strand_id
1 'polypeptide(L)' 'MREYQKGLSRFEIARLIGARALQIAMGAPIFVNLSKEELEKINYDPVEIARIEFERGVLPLVIKRK' A
#
# COMPACT_ATOMS: atom_id res chain seq x y z
N MET A 1 8.01 -2.99 -15.53
CA MET A 1 8.26 -2.38 -14.20
C MET A 1 7.59 -1.02 -14.18
N ARG A 2 6.59 -0.80 -13.31
CA ARG A 2 5.77 0.43 -13.29
C ARG A 2 6.55 1.59 -12.68
N GLU A 3 6.34 2.81 -13.19
CA GLU A 3 7.10 4.02 -12.88
C GLU A 3 7.16 4.39 -11.39
N TYR A 4 6.19 3.93 -10.58
CA TYR A 4 6.06 4.28 -9.16
C TYR A 4 7.26 3.84 -8.28
N GLN A 5 7.97 2.78 -8.66
CA GLN A 5 9.13 2.28 -7.91
C GLN A 5 10.44 2.95 -8.30
N LYS A 6 10.45 3.76 -9.37
CA LYS A 6 11.69 4.27 -9.96
C LYS A 6 12.26 5.38 -9.08
N GLY A 7 13.26 5.02 -8.27
CA GLY A 7 14.03 5.96 -7.46
C GLY A 7 13.70 5.98 -5.97
N LEU A 8 12.81 5.10 -5.46
CA LEU A 8 12.53 4.97 -4.03
C LEU A 8 13.59 4.09 -3.33
N SER A 9 14.07 4.54 -2.17
CA SER A 9 14.91 3.74 -1.27
C SER A 9 14.10 2.65 -0.56
N ARG A 10 14.76 1.56 -0.12
CA ARG A 10 14.11 0.51 0.69
C ARG A 10 13.42 1.08 1.95
N PHE A 11 14.00 2.12 2.55
CA PHE A 11 13.43 2.80 3.72
C PHE A 11 12.17 3.61 3.38
N GLU A 12 12.19 4.26 2.23
CA GLU A 12 11.08 5.05 1.69
C GLU A 12 9.89 4.14 1.34
N ILE A 13 10.17 2.98 0.73
CA ILE A 13 9.17 1.95 0.46
C ILE A 13 8.55 1.43 1.76
N ALA A 14 9.38 1.05 2.74
CA ALA A 14 8.90 0.60 4.04
C ALA A 14 8.03 1.65 4.75
N ARG A 15 8.41 2.93 4.65
CA ARG A 15 7.64 4.04 5.24
C ARG A 15 6.29 4.25 4.55
N LEU A 16 6.22 4.15 3.22
CA LEU A 16 4.96 4.23 2.46
C LEU A 16 4.00 3.12 2.87
N ILE A 17 4.48 1.88 2.91
CA ILE A 17 3.68 0.71 3.27
C ILE A 17 3.20 0.83 4.72
N GLY A 18 4.09 1.19 5.65
CA GLY A 18 3.73 1.36 7.06
C GLY A 18 2.72 2.47 7.30
N ALA A 19 2.90 3.63 6.67
CA ALA A 19 1.94 4.74 6.76
C ALA A 19 0.58 4.35 6.20
N ARG A 20 0.54 3.60 5.10
CA ARG A 20 -0.70 3.16 4.48
C ARG A 20 -1.40 2.06 5.27
N ALA A 21 -0.65 1.10 5.82
CA ALA A 21 -1.18 0.07 6.70
C ALA A 21 -1.88 0.69 7.92
N LEU A 22 -1.31 1.76 8.49
CA LEU A 22 -1.96 2.50 9.58
C LEU A 22 -3.28 3.13 9.14
N GLN A 23 -3.34 3.74 7.96
CA GLN A 23 -4.59 4.32 7.43
C GLN A 23 -5.68 3.26 7.29
N ILE A 24 -5.34 2.08 6.75
CA ILE A 24 -6.28 0.97 6.59
C ILE A 24 -6.74 0.45 7.96
N ALA A 25 -5.83 0.32 8.93
CA ALA A 25 -6.17 -0.05 10.30
C ALA A 25 -7.12 0.96 10.98
N MET A 26 -7.05 2.23 10.59
CA MET A 26 -7.97 3.29 11.05
C MET A 26 -9.30 3.33 10.30
N GLY A 27 -9.55 2.38 9.39
CA GLY A 27 -10.81 2.31 8.62
C GLY A 27 -10.83 3.19 7.37
N ALA A 28 -9.68 3.64 6.87
CA ALA A 28 -9.62 4.36 5.61
C ALA A 28 -10.04 3.45 4.43
N PRO A 29 -10.70 4.02 3.40
CA PRO A 29 -11.08 3.26 2.23
C PRO A 29 -9.85 2.76 1.47
N ILE A 30 -9.96 1.52 0.99
CA ILE A 30 -8.97 0.86 0.13
C ILE A 30 -9.26 1.22 -1.33
N PHE A 31 -8.22 1.56 -2.09
CA PHE A 31 -8.34 1.95 -3.50
C PHE A 31 -8.01 0.81 -4.46
N VAL A 32 -7.75 -0.37 -3.92
CA VAL A 32 -7.52 -1.58 -4.70
C VAL A 32 -8.83 -2.33 -4.93
N ASN A 33 -9.10 -2.71 -6.19
CA ASN A 33 -10.09 -3.72 -6.52
C ASN A 33 -9.56 -5.10 -6.10
N LEU A 34 -9.60 -5.41 -4.81
CA LEU A 34 -9.41 -6.76 -4.30
C LEU A 34 -10.72 -7.52 -4.52
N SER A 35 -10.64 -8.68 -5.17
CA SER A 35 -11.77 -9.61 -5.18
C SER A 35 -12.06 -10.06 -3.74
N LYS A 36 -13.32 -10.33 -3.38
CA LYS A 36 -13.69 -10.81 -2.02
C LYS A 36 -12.84 -12.00 -1.55
N GLU A 37 -12.46 -12.86 -2.49
CA GLU A 37 -11.59 -14.02 -2.28
C GLU A 37 -10.16 -13.65 -1.89
N GLU A 38 -9.64 -12.52 -2.38
CA GLU A 38 -8.33 -12.00 -1.96
C GLU A 38 -8.44 -11.46 -0.53
N LEU A 39 -9.46 -10.67 -0.22
CA LEU A 39 -9.69 -10.10 1.12
C LEU A 39 -9.86 -11.17 2.21
N GLU A 40 -10.56 -12.27 1.92
CA GLU A 40 -10.68 -13.41 2.84
C GLU A 40 -9.36 -14.16 3.01
N LYS A 41 -8.54 -14.31 1.96
CA LYS A 41 -7.24 -14.99 2.03
C LYS A 41 -6.21 -14.26 2.89
N ILE A 42 -6.24 -12.93 2.89
CA ILE A 42 -5.32 -12.11 3.69
C ILE A 42 -5.89 -11.72 5.04
N ASN A 43 -7.06 -12.26 5.44
CA ASN A 43 -7.68 -12.03 6.74
C ASN A 43 -7.80 -10.54 7.12
N TYR A 44 -7.96 -9.68 6.11
CA TYR A 44 -7.99 -8.22 6.25
C TYR A 44 -6.74 -7.60 6.91
N ASP A 45 -5.57 -8.24 6.81
CA ASP A 45 -4.34 -7.68 7.36
C ASP A 45 -4.00 -6.33 6.69
N PRO A 46 -3.90 -5.23 7.45
CA PRO A 46 -3.66 -3.90 6.89
C PRO A 46 -2.33 -3.76 6.14
N VAL A 47 -1.31 -4.51 6.55
CA VAL A 47 0.04 -4.47 5.96
C VAL A 47 0.01 -5.15 4.59
N GLU A 48 -0.66 -6.29 4.50
CA GLU A 48 -0.78 -7.05 3.26
C GLU A 48 -1.59 -6.26 2.22
N ILE A 49 -2.67 -5.61 2.65
CA ILE A 49 -3.49 -4.72 1.80
C ILE A 49 -2.63 -3.55 1.28
N ALA A 50 -1.86 -2.90 2.16
CA ALA A 50 -0.98 -1.80 1.79
C ALA A 50 0.10 -2.24 0.79
N ARG A 51 0.64 -3.47 0.94
CA ARG A 51 1.62 -4.04 0.01
C ARG A 51 1.01 -4.26 -1.38
N ILE A 52 -0.20 -4.77 -1.45
CA ILE A 52 -0.91 -5.00 -2.72
C ILE A 52 -1.24 -3.65 -3.40
N GLU A 53 -1.68 -2.65 -2.65
CA GLU A 53 -1.88 -1.29 -3.19
C GLU A 53 -0.57 -0.73 -3.76
N PHE A 54 0.56 -1.00 -3.09
CA PHE A 54 1.88 -0.52 -3.50
C PHE A 54 2.34 -1.19 -4.80
N GLU A 55 2.16 -2.51 -4.90
CA GLU A 55 2.49 -3.29 -6.09
C GLU A 55 1.61 -2.90 -7.30
N ARG A 56 0.35 -2.56 -7.07
CA ARG A 56 -0.56 -2.07 -8.12
C ARG A 56 -0.32 -0.61 -8.48
N GLY A 57 0.37 0.16 -7.63
CA GLY A 57 0.72 1.57 -7.88
C GLY A 57 -0.47 2.53 -7.68
N VAL A 58 -1.44 2.14 -6.85
CA VAL A 58 -2.66 2.92 -6.57
C VAL A 58 -2.58 3.69 -5.24
N LEU A 59 -1.41 3.66 -4.59
CA LEU A 59 -1.23 4.30 -3.29
C LEU A 59 -1.37 5.83 -3.42
N PRO A 60 -2.27 6.47 -2.65
CA PRO A 60 -2.45 7.92 -2.68
C PRO A 60 -1.40 8.65 -1.81
N LEU A 61 -0.16 8.17 -1.80
CA LEU A 61 0.93 8.72 -0.97
C LEU A 61 2.15 9.03 -1.84
N VAL A 62 2.73 10.21 -1.62
CA VAL A 62 3.91 10.70 -2.32
C VAL A 62 5.01 10.99 -1.32
N ILE A 63 6.26 10.68 -1.67
CA ILE A 63 7.41 11.03 -0.83
C ILE A 63 7.93 12.39 -1.26
N LYS A 64 7.92 13.32 -0.32
CA LYS A 64 8.57 14.62 -0.48
C LYS A 64 9.95 14.56 0.18
N ARG A 65 11.00 14.63 -0.65
CA ARG A 65 12.37 14.85 -0.18
C ARG A 65 12.55 16.34 0.11
N LYS A 66 13.19 16.67 1.22
CA LYS A 66 13.55 18.04 1.59
C LYS A 66 14.99 18.31 1.21
#